data_AF-A0A957X5I6-F1
#
_entry.id   AF-A0A957X5I6-F1
#
_cell.length_a   1.000
_cell.length_b   1.000
_cell.length_c   1.000
_cell.angle_alpha   90.00
_cell.angle_beta   90.00
_cell.angle_gamma   90.00
#
_symmetry.space_group_name_H-M   'P 1'
#
loop_
_entity.id
_entity.type
_entity.pdbx_description
1 polymer ?
#
loop_
_entity_poly.entity_id
_entity_poly.type
_entity_poly.pdbx_seq_one_letter_code
_entity_poly.pdbx_strand_id
1 'polypeptide(L)'
;TLTADAWSYFNAIQPGHAADVVAARREALAALPQVAGYDLVELAIAANTTGLLPDIPATHTPALHIAELPEVFCPEAEGGILSQPGVIDCVTCLRQPHEAGLGGGVFIVVACTNDYSRHILHTKGLIPNSRGTAAVIYRPYHLCGVETPLSVLRAGLQGVGISQALPQPRVDVVAQTQRAMRSGETLGSDHSPDLLALMMPAQAVRPAHRLPLHMGNGNALQHDLQSHELIGVADVVEPAHSILWQLRREQDAHFGL
;
A
#
# COMPACT_ATOMS: atom_id res chain seq x y z
N THR A 1 -12.34 -1.41 -25.45
CA THR A 1 -13.39 -0.43 -25.09
C THR A 1 -14.40 -1.13 -24.21
N LEU A 2 -14.85 -0.47 -23.14
CA LEU A 2 -15.81 -1.06 -22.20
C LEU A 2 -17.23 -1.08 -22.79
N THR A 3 -18.05 -2.06 -22.38
CA THR A 3 -19.48 -2.12 -22.71
C THR A 3 -20.26 -1.03 -21.95
N ALA A 4 -21.48 -0.71 -22.38
CA ALA A 4 -22.33 0.25 -21.67
C ALA A 4 -22.61 -0.18 -20.21
N ASP A 5 -22.83 -1.48 -19.99
CA ASP A 5 -23.02 -2.04 -18.65
C ASP A 5 -21.76 -1.88 -17.80
N ALA A 6 -20.58 -2.12 -18.37
CA ALA A 6 -19.31 -1.90 -17.65
C ALA A 6 -19.09 -0.43 -17.29
N TRP A 7 -19.48 0.51 -18.16
CA TRP A 7 -19.42 1.95 -17.86
C TRP A 7 -20.34 2.36 -16.71
N SER A 8 -21.44 1.64 -16.48
CA SER A 8 -22.37 1.98 -15.39
C SER A 8 -21.74 1.89 -14.00
N TYR A 9 -20.74 1.01 -13.82
CA TYR A 9 -19.99 0.88 -12.56
C TYR A 9 -19.09 2.08 -12.25
N PHE A 10 -18.84 2.99 -13.21
CA PHE A 10 -18.06 4.22 -13.00
C PHE A 10 -18.92 5.41 -12.56
N ASN A 11 -20.22 5.21 -12.37
CA ASN A 11 -21.08 6.17 -11.67
C ASN A 11 -20.83 6.13 -10.15
N ALA A 12 -21.42 7.10 -9.44
CA ALA A 12 -21.34 7.17 -7.98
C ALA A 12 -21.84 5.86 -7.32
N ILE A 13 -21.00 5.31 -6.44
CA ILE A 13 -21.30 4.09 -5.67
C ILE A 13 -22.54 4.31 -4.82
N GLN A 14 -23.52 3.42 -4.98
CA GLN A 14 -24.70 3.40 -4.12
C GLN A 14 -24.38 2.74 -2.78
N PRO A 15 -25.01 3.19 -1.67
CA PRO A 15 -24.75 2.63 -0.34
C PRO A 15 -24.93 1.11 -0.30
N GLY A 16 -23.97 0.41 0.29
CA GLY A 16 -23.99 -1.05 0.42
C GLY A 16 -23.59 -1.83 -0.84
N HIS A 17 -23.19 -1.15 -1.93
CA HIS A 17 -22.73 -1.78 -3.17
C HIS A 17 -21.21 -1.62 -3.40
N ALA A 18 -20.45 -1.21 -2.38
CA ALA A 18 -19.01 -0.94 -2.52
C ALA A 18 -18.25 -2.16 -3.06
N ALA A 19 -18.45 -3.35 -2.48
CA ALA A 19 -17.75 -4.58 -2.88
C ALA A 19 -18.04 -4.95 -4.34
N ASP A 20 -19.31 -4.92 -4.76
CA ASP A 20 -19.72 -5.25 -6.12
C ASP A 20 -19.12 -4.29 -7.15
N VAL A 21 -19.17 -2.97 -6.87
CA VAL A 21 -18.61 -1.96 -7.76
C VAL A 21 -17.09 -2.06 -7.84
N VAL A 22 -16.40 -2.27 -6.72
CA VAL A 22 -14.95 -2.46 -6.68
C VAL A 22 -14.54 -3.69 -7.51
N ALA A 23 -15.24 -4.81 -7.36
CA ALA A 23 -14.97 -6.02 -8.12
C ALA A 23 -15.19 -5.80 -9.64
N ALA A 24 -16.31 -5.18 -10.02
CA ALA A 24 -16.61 -4.90 -11.43
C ALA A 24 -15.61 -3.92 -12.06
N ARG A 25 -15.20 -2.87 -11.32
CA ARG A 25 -14.16 -1.93 -11.79
C ARG A 25 -12.81 -2.62 -11.93
N ARG A 26 -12.44 -3.51 -11.01
CA ARG A 26 -11.20 -4.29 -11.11
C ARG A 26 -11.17 -5.14 -12.38
N GLU A 27 -12.27 -5.83 -12.70
CA GLU A 27 -12.39 -6.59 -13.94
C GLU A 27 -12.30 -5.68 -15.19
N ALA A 28 -13.06 -4.57 -15.20
CA ALA A 28 -13.07 -3.62 -16.31
C ALA A 28 -11.69 -2.98 -16.58
N LEU A 29 -10.88 -2.79 -15.54
CA LEU A 29 -9.57 -2.13 -15.63
C LEU A 29 -8.39 -3.11 -15.65
N ALA A 30 -8.63 -4.43 -15.70
CA ALA A 30 -7.59 -5.45 -15.58
C ALA A 30 -6.46 -5.35 -16.62
N ALA A 31 -6.73 -4.77 -17.79
CA ALA A 31 -5.75 -4.56 -18.84
C ALA A 31 -4.87 -3.31 -18.66
N LEU A 32 -5.17 -2.46 -17.68
CA LEU A 32 -4.38 -1.26 -17.38
C LEU A 32 -3.27 -1.57 -16.37
N PRO A 33 -2.21 -0.73 -16.30
CA PRO A 33 -1.24 -0.79 -15.22
C PRO A 33 -1.95 -0.73 -13.86
N GLN A 34 -1.62 -1.68 -12.99
CA GLN A 34 -2.11 -1.74 -11.61
C GLN A 34 -1.08 -1.14 -10.66
N VAL A 35 -1.50 -0.96 -9.41
CA VAL A 35 -0.59 -0.69 -8.28
C VAL A 35 0.55 -1.72 -8.30
N ALA A 36 1.78 -1.24 -8.14
CA ALA A 36 3.00 -2.01 -8.32
C ALA A 36 3.84 -2.06 -7.04
N GLY A 37 5.02 -2.68 -7.12
CA GLY A 37 5.89 -2.87 -5.97
C GLY A 37 6.26 -1.57 -5.27
N TYR A 38 6.60 -0.53 -6.05
CA TYR A 38 7.01 0.78 -5.53
C TYR A 38 5.93 1.43 -4.63
N ASP A 39 4.65 1.25 -4.95
CA ASP A 39 3.54 1.76 -4.13
C ASP A 39 3.48 1.04 -2.77
N LEU A 40 3.67 -0.29 -2.76
CA LEU A 40 3.64 -1.09 -1.52
C LEU A 40 4.82 -0.79 -0.61
N VAL A 41 5.99 -0.41 -1.15
CA VAL A 41 7.14 -0.02 -0.32
C VAL A 41 6.86 1.29 0.43
N GLU A 42 6.17 2.23 -0.21
CA GLU A 42 5.72 3.46 0.44
C GLU A 42 4.70 3.16 1.55
N LEU A 43 3.73 2.27 1.30
CA LEU A 43 2.79 1.81 2.32
C LEU A 43 3.49 1.10 3.48
N ALA A 44 4.51 0.29 3.23
CA ALA A 44 5.26 -0.40 4.27
C ALA A 44 6.00 0.57 5.21
N ILE A 45 6.53 1.67 4.69
CA ILE A 45 7.12 2.74 5.51
C ILE A 45 6.06 3.34 6.45
N ALA A 46 4.88 3.64 5.92
CA ALA A 46 3.76 4.17 6.70
C ALA A 46 3.24 3.15 7.73
N ALA A 47 3.11 1.88 7.37
CA ALA A 47 2.69 0.79 8.25
C ALA A 47 3.66 0.61 9.43
N ASN A 48 4.96 0.54 9.13
CA ASN A 48 6.01 0.38 10.13
C ASN A 48 6.11 1.59 11.09
N THR A 49 5.69 2.78 10.65
CA THR A 49 5.69 4.00 11.47
C THR A 49 4.41 4.17 12.28
N THR A 50 3.24 3.86 11.70
CA THR A 50 1.92 4.13 12.31
C THR A 50 1.34 2.94 13.08
N GLY A 51 1.75 1.72 12.75
CA GLY A 51 1.15 0.49 13.27
C GLY A 51 -0.10 0.02 12.52
N LEU A 52 -0.57 0.76 11.51
CA LEU A 52 -1.64 0.29 10.62
C LEU A 52 -1.11 -0.83 9.73
N LEU A 53 -1.90 -1.90 9.58
CA LEU A 53 -1.54 -3.08 8.79
C LEU A 53 -2.47 -3.22 7.59
N PRO A 54 -2.01 -3.84 6.48
CA PRO A 54 -2.89 -4.08 5.35
C PRO A 54 -3.96 -5.09 5.73
N ASP A 55 -5.17 -4.92 5.20
CA ASP A 55 -6.27 -5.85 5.46
C ASP A 55 -6.02 -7.24 4.81
N ILE A 56 -5.41 -7.22 3.62
CA ILE A 56 -4.90 -8.40 2.91
C ILE A 56 -3.48 -8.11 2.38
N PRO A 57 -2.59 -9.11 2.22
CA PRO A 57 -1.19 -8.87 1.84
C PRO A 57 -1.00 -8.08 0.54
N ALA A 58 -1.88 -8.26 -0.44
CA ALA A 58 -1.83 -7.55 -1.72
C ALA A 58 -2.44 -6.15 -1.67
N THR A 59 -2.98 -5.73 -0.51
CA THR A 59 -3.92 -4.59 -0.35
C THR A 59 -5.16 -4.72 -1.25
N HIS A 60 -6.18 -3.89 -1.04
CA HIS A 60 -7.41 -3.94 -1.86
C HIS A 60 -7.27 -3.14 -3.16
N THR A 61 -6.53 -2.03 -3.12
CA THR A 61 -6.23 -1.15 -4.26
C THR A 61 -7.42 -0.87 -5.19
N PRO A 62 -8.60 -0.47 -4.66
CA PRO A 62 -9.77 -0.22 -5.48
C PRO A 62 -9.55 0.97 -6.43
N ALA A 63 -10.27 0.99 -7.55
CA ALA A 63 -10.32 2.15 -8.44
C ALA A 63 -11.47 3.07 -8.04
N LEU A 64 -11.16 4.23 -7.45
CA LEU A 64 -12.14 5.11 -6.82
C LEU A 64 -11.91 6.58 -7.15
N HIS A 65 -13.00 7.35 -7.19
CA HIS A 65 -12.93 8.79 -7.01
C HIS A 65 -12.61 9.13 -5.55
N ILE A 66 -11.97 10.28 -5.31
CA ILE A 66 -11.65 10.74 -3.94
C ILE A 66 -12.92 10.79 -3.07
N ALA A 67 -14.06 11.18 -3.65
CA ALA A 67 -15.33 11.27 -2.94
C ALA A 67 -15.91 9.90 -2.52
N GLU A 68 -15.45 8.80 -3.11
CA GLU A 68 -15.91 7.44 -2.81
C GLU A 68 -15.08 6.76 -1.70
N LEU A 69 -13.90 7.31 -1.38
CA LEU A 69 -12.98 6.78 -0.37
C LEU A 69 -13.67 6.43 0.98
N PRO A 70 -14.49 7.32 1.60
CA PRO A 70 -15.10 7.00 2.89
C PRO A 70 -16.22 5.96 2.80
N GLU A 71 -16.88 5.82 1.65
CA GLU A 71 -17.91 4.79 1.42
C GLU A 71 -17.26 3.41 1.30
N VAL A 72 -16.15 3.31 0.57
CA VAL A 72 -15.49 2.03 0.28
C VAL A 72 -14.57 1.60 1.42
N PHE A 73 -13.72 2.48 1.94
CA PHE A 73 -12.80 2.18 3.04
C PHE A 73 -13.48 2.30 4.41
N CYS A 74 -14.54 1.54 4.61
CA CYS A 74 -15.15 1.27 5.91
C CYS A 74 -15.38 -0.25 6.07
N PRO A 75 -15.68 -0.73 7.29
CA PRO A 75 -15.93 -2.15 7.51
C PRO A 75 -17.07 -2.69 6.66
N GLU A 76 -17.01 -3.97 6.27
CA GLU A 76 -18.08 -4.65 5.51
C GLU A 76 -19.45 -4.54 6.21
N ALA A 77 -19.48 -4.59 7.54
CA ALA A 77 -20.69 -4.39 8.34
C ALA A 77 -21.33 -3.00 8.20
N GLU A 78 -20.58 -2.01 7.70
CA GLU A 78 -21.05 -0.66 7.38
C GLU A 78 -21.28 -0.45 5.87
N GLY A 79 -21.06 -1.48 5.05
CA GLY A 79 -21.27 -1.45 3.60
C GLY A 79 -20.01 -1.19 2.76
N GLY A 80 -18.83 -1.12 3.40
CA GLY A 80 -17.54 -1.00 2.72
C GLY A 80 -16.90 -2.35 2.40
N ILE A 81 -15.58 -2.37 2.22
CA ILE A 81 -14.82 -3.57 1.80
C ILE A 81 -13.82 -4.09 2.84
N LEU A 82 -13.69 -3.42 3.98
CA LEU A 82 -12.65 -3.76 4.96
C LEU A 82 -13.15 -4.82 5.94
N SER A 83 -12.31 -5.82 6.23
CA SER A 83 -12.65 -6.82 7.25
C SER A 83 -12.65 -6.22 8.67
N GLN A 84 -11.88 -5.13 8.87
CA GLN A 84 -11.71 -4.45 10.15
C GLN A 84 -11.33 -2.97 9.96
N PRO A 85 -11.57 -2.10 10.95
CA PRO A 85 -11.02 -0.74 10.96
C PRO A 85 -9.52 -0.74 11.27
N GLY A 86 -8.84 0.39 11.01
CA GLY A 86 -7.43 0.57 11.37
C GLY A 86 -6.46 -0.10 10.39
N VAL A 87 -6.80 -0.05 9.11
CA VAL A 87 -6.01 -0.64 8.02
C VAL A 87 -5.25 0.43 7.24
N ILE A 88 -4.25 -0.02 6.47
CA ILE A 88 -3.58 0.78 5.45
C ILE A 88 -3.80 0.17 4.06
N ASP A 89 -4.09 1.02 3.07
CA ASP A 89 -4.38 0.59 1.70
C ASP A 89 -3.99 1.69 0.70
N CYS A 90 -4.05 1.40 -0.59
CA CYS A 90 -3.82 2.32 -1.70
C CYS A 90 -5.05 2.38 -2.62
N VAL A 91 -5.07 3.29 -3.59
CA VAL A 91 -6.20 3.48 -4.50
C VAL A 91 -5.70 3.84 -5.89
N THR A 92 -6.32 3.29 -6.92
CA THR A 92 -6.22 3.84 -8.28
C THR A 92 -7.18 5.02 -8.38
N CYS A 93 -6.66 6.24 -8.40
CA CYS A 93 -7.50 7.45 -8.38
C CYS A 93 -8.19 7.67 -9.73
N LEU A 94 -9.51 7.46 -9.77
CA LEU A 94 -10.37 7.91 -10.85
C LEU A 94 -10.61 9.41 -10.70
N ARG A 95 -10.53 10.15 -11.80
CA ARG A 95 -10.71 11.60 -11.80
C ARG A 95 -11.11 12.16 -13.16
N GLN A 96 -11.82 13.27 -13.12
CA GLN A 96 -12.03 14.13 -14.27
C GLN A 96 -10.77 14.96 -14.59
N PRO A 97 -10.62 15.49 -15.81
CA PRO A 97 -9.43 16.27 -16.19
C PRO A 97 -9.12 17.47 -15.28
N HIS A 98 -10.15 18.06 -14.67
CA HIS A 98 -10.05 19.23 -13.78
C HIS A 98 -10.08 18.89 -12.28
N GLU A 99 -10.08 17.60 -11.96
CA GLU A 99 -9.96 17.10 -10.58
C GLU A 99 -8.51 16.73 -10.26
N ALA A 100 -8.15 16.86 -8.99
CA ALA A 100 -6.85 16.42 -8.52
C ALA A 100 -6.74 14.88 -8.55
N GLY A 101 -5.59 14.34 -8.98
CA GLY A 101 -5.41 12.90 -9.22
C GLY A 101 -4.64 12.14 -8.15
N LEU A 102 -4.50 12.72 -6.95
CA LEU A 102 -3.58 12.33 -5.88
C LEU A 102 -2.09 12.39 -6.28
N GLY A 103 -1.65 11.74 -7.37
CA GLY A 103 -0.31 11.92 -7.96
C GLY A 103 0.84 11.82 -6.94
N GLY A 104 0.79 10.81 -6.06
CA GLY A 104 1.70 10.66 -4.91
C GLY A 104 1.23 11.33 -3.61
N GLY A 105 0.05 11.95 -3.63
CA GLY A 105 -0.65 12.48 -2.47
C GLY A 105 -1.21 11.38 -1.57
N VAL A 106 -1.76 11.78 -0.43
CA VAL A 106 -2.16 10.86 0.65
C VAL A 106 -3.55 11.17 1.16
N PHE A 107 -4.20 10.17 1.78
CA PHE A 107 -5.50 10.33 2.41
C PHE A 107 -5.57 9.57 3.74
N ILE A 108 -6.53 9.96 4.58
CA ILE A 108 -7.01 9.20 5.72
C ILE A 108 -8.53 9.20 5.70
N VAL A 109 -9.15 8.04 5.94
CA VAL A 109 -10.58 7.93 6.21
C VAL A 109 -10.75 7.83 7.71
N VAL A 110 -11.45 8.81 8.30
CA VAL A 110 -11.61 8.92 9.75
C VAL A 110 -13.03 8.60 10.15
N ALA A 111 -13.19 7.69 11.12
CA ALA A 111 -14.46 7.41 11.79
C ALA A 111 -14.47 8.09 13.17
N CYS A 112 -15.62 8.62 13.58
CA CYS A 112 -15.79 9.29 14.87
C CYS A 112 -16.73 8.50 15.78
N THR A 113 -16.39 8.42 17.07
CA THR A 113 -17.14 7.64 18.07
C THR A 113 -18.39 8.34 18.61
N ASN A 114 -18.63 9.60 18.25
CA ASN A 114 -19.78 10.37 18.75
C ASN A 114 -20.40 11.26 17.65
N ASP A 115 -21.69 11.55 17.82
CA ASP A 115 -22.52 12.30 16.85
C ASP A 115 -22.05 13.74 16.66
N TYR A 116 -21.59 14.40 17.72
CA TYR A 116 -21.13 15.78 17.63
C TYR A 116 -19.88 15.90 16.75
N SER A 117 -18.88 15.04 16.94
CA SER A 117 -17.68 15.00 16.10
C SER A 117 -18.03 14.68 14.65
N ARG A 118 -18.92 13.71 14.39
CA ARG A 118 -19.44 13.43 13.05
C ARG A 118 -20.05 14.68 12.42
N HIS A 119 -20.95 15.34 13.14
CA HIS A 119 -21.58 16.59 12.71
C HIS A 119 -20.55 17.69 12.36
N ILE A 120 -19.49 17.85 13.16
CA ILE A 120 -18.43 18.82 12.86
C ILE A 120 -17.69 18.48 11.57
N LEU A 121 -17.27 17.23 11.35
CA LEU A 121 -16.59 16.85 10.12
C LEU A 121 -17.44 17.16 8.87
N HIS A 122 -18.72 16.80 8.91
CA HIS A 122 -19.68 17.07 7.82
C HIS A 122 -19.86 18.56 7.57
N THR A 123 -20.13 19.35 8.61
CA THR A 123 -20.41 20.79 8.48
C THR A 123 -19.18 21.62 8.14
N LYS A 124 -17.97 21.10 8.37
CA LYS A 124 -16.72 21.69 7.89
C LYS A 124 -16.39 21.36 6.43
N GLY A 125 -17.23 20.56 5.77
CA GLY A 125 -17.13 20.27 4.34
C GLY A 125 -16.22 19.10 4.00
N LEU A 126 -15.87 18.24 4.97
CA LEU A 126 -15.23 16.97 4.63
C LEU A 126 -16.26 16.08 3.91
N ILE A 127 -15.78 15.28 2.97
CA ILE A 127 -16.64 14.39 2.18
C ILE A 127 -16.94 13.14 3.02
N PRO A 128 -18.21 12.85 3.33
CA PRO A 128 -18.55 11.70 4.15
C PRO A 128 -19.03 10.50 3.36
N ASN A 129 -19.10 9.35 4.03
CA ASN A 129 -19.90 8.24 3.54
C ASN A 129 -21.41 8.52 3.72
N SER A 130 -22.23 7.72 3.05
CA SER A 130 -23.69 7.80 3.04
C SER A 130 -24.32 7.71 4.44
N ARG A 131 -23.66 7.01 5.36
CA ARG A 131 -24.09 6.84 6.77
C ARG A 131 -23.67 7.99 7.67
N GLY A 132 -22.83 8.90 7.18
CA GLY A 132 -22.22 9.96 7.97
C GLY A 132 -21.32 9.46 9.10
N THR A 133 -20.86 8.20 9.07
CA THR A 133 -20.03 7.57 10.11
C THR A 133 -18.54 7.81 9.91
N ALA A 134 -18.12 7.99 8.65
CA ALA A 134 -16.75 8.26 8.26
C ALA A 134 -16.65 9.42 7.26
N ALA A 135 -15.50 10.08 7.21
CA ALA A 135 -15.18 11.12 6.24
C ALA A 135 -13.71 11.06 5.81
N VAL A 136 -13.40 11.56 4.62
CA VAL A 136 -12.03 11.59 4.10
C VAL A 136 -11.36 12.94 4.34
N ILE A 137 -10.09 12.89 4.76
CA ILE A 137 -9.15 14.01 4.75
C ILE A 137 -8.03 13.62 3.80
N TYR A 138 -7.71 14.48 2.82
CA TYR A 138 -6.69 14.16 1.83
C TYR A 138 -5.81 15.35 1.50
N ARG A 139 -4.57 15.05 1.14
CA ARG A 139 -3.60 15.98 0.56
C ARG A 139 -3.30 15.49 -0.87
N PRO A 140 -3.79 16.16 -1.90
CA PRO A 140 -3.82 15.60 -3.25
C PRO A 140 -2.52 15.78 -4.05
N TYR A 141 -1.43 16.14 -3.38
CA TYR A 141 -0.13 16.33 -4.01
C TYR A 141 0.99 16.08 -3.00
N HIS A 142 2.09 15.57 -3.51
CA HIS A 142 3.37 15.48 -2.85
C HIS A 142 4.43 15.94 -3.86
N LEU A 143 5.29 16.87 -3.47
CA LEU A 143 6.26 17.51 -4.36
C LEU A 143 7.67 16.92 -4.21
N CYS A 144 7.77 15.72 -3.63
CA CYS A 144 8.99 14.92 -3.51
C CYS A 144 10.21 15.75 -3.06
N GLY A 145 11.24 15.83 -3.91
CA GLY A 145 12.47 16.56 -3.62
C GLY A 145 12.27 18.04 -3.24
N VAL A 146 11.18 18.68 -3.68
CA VAL A 146 10.87 20.08 -3.32
C VAL A 146 10.51 20.21 -1.84
N GLU A 147 9.92 19.19 -1.23
CA GLU A 147 9.56 19.18 0.20
C GLU A 147 10.72 18.73 1.09
N THR A 148 11.74 18.07 0.54
CA THR A 148 12.88 17.53 1.31
C THR A 148 13.63 18.59 2.13
N PRO A 149 13.91 19.82 1.61
CA PRO A 149 14.55 20.87 2.41
C PRO A 149 13.78 21.24 3.68
N LEU A 150 12.44 21.13 3.68
CA LEU A 150 11.64 21.42 4.86
C LEU A 150 11.96 20.45 6.00
N SER A 151 12.15 19.16 5.69
CA SER A 151 12.55 18.14 6.66
C SER A 151 13.94 18.40 7.23
N VAL A 152 14.90 18.79 6.38
CA VAL A 152 16.26 19.15 6.81
C VAL A 152 16.24 20.36 7.74
N LEU A 153 15.48 21.40 7.39
CA LEU A 153 15.35 22.60 8.21
C LEU A 153 14.67 22.31 9.56
N ARG A 154 13.63 21.47 9.59
CA ARG A 154 13.00 21.06 10.85
C ARG A 154 13.95 20.27 11.73
N ALA A 155 14.69 19.32 11.17
CA ALA A 155 15.68 18.55 11.92
C ALA A 155 16.80 19.45 12.46
N GLY A 156 17.38 20.32 11.61
CA GLY A 156 18.51 21.17 11.98
C GLY A 156 18.17 22.33 12.90
N LEU A 157 17.01 22.97 12.72
CA LEU A 157 16.61 24.15 13.51
C LEU A 157 15.78 23.81 14.74
N GLN A 158 15.00 22.73 14.70
CA GLN A 158 14.06 22.37 15.76
C GLN A 158 14.42 21.05 16.45
N GLY A 159 15.36 20.28 15.93
CA GLY A 159 15.69 18.95 16.48
C GLY A 159 14.54 17.93 16.30
N VAL A 160 13.62 18.18 15.38
CA VAL A 160 12.42 17.35 15.17
C VAL A 160 12.52 16.66 13.81
N GLY A 161 12.48 15.32 13.84
CA GLY A 161 12.38 14.49 12.64
C GLY A 161 11.01 14.56 11.98
N ILE A 162 10.86 13.91 10.82
CA ILE A 162 9.59 13.90 10.05
C ILE A 162 8.51 13.09 10.79
N SER A 163 8.91 12.06 11.53
CA SER A 163 8.06 11.28 12.43
C SER A 163 8.58 11.39 13.87
N GLN A 164 7.66 11.47 14.84
CA GLN A 164 8.00 11.33 16.25
C GLN A 164 8.17 9.86 16.67
N ALA A 165 7.49 8.94 15.99
CA ALA A 165 7.63 7.51 16.22
C ALA A 165 8.75 6.94 15.36
N LEU A 166 9.63 6.15 15.96
CA LEU A 166 10.62 5.36 15.22
C LEU A 166 9.90 4.20 14.51
N PRO A 167 10.22 3.94 13.23
CA PRO A 167 9.68 2.78 12.53
C PRO A 167 10.03 1.47 13.26
N GLN A 168 9.07 0.58 13.36
CA GLN A 168 9.26 -0.80 13.84
C GLN A 168 9.05 -1.74 12.66
N PRO A 169 9.84 -2.83 12.52
CA PRO A 169 9.66 -3.80 11.46
C PRO A 169 8.40 -4.64 11.73
N ARG A 170 7.22 -4.11 11.38
CA ARG A 170 5.93 -4.78 11.51
C ARG A 170 5.63 -5.58 10.25
N VAL A 171 5.97 -5.02 9.09
CA VAL A 171 5.78 -5.64 7.78
C VAL A 171 7.05 -5.54 6.94
N ASP A 172 7.25 -6.56 6.11
CA ASP A 172 8.17 -6.57 4.98
C ASP A 172 7.37 -6.57 3.68
N VAL A 173 7.88 -5.88 2.66
CA VAL A 173 7.45 -6.12 1.27
C VAL A 173 8.22 -7.32 0.74
N VAL A 174 7.51 -8.36 0.36
CA VAL A 174 8.05 -9.59 -0.24
C VAL A 174 7.57 -9.73 -1.68
N ALA A 175 8.17 -10.64 -2.45
CA ALA A 175 7.77 -10.90 -3.83
C ALA A 175 7.15 -12.29 -4.00
N GLN A 176 6.13 -12.35 -4.86
CA GLN A 176 5.63 -13.56 -5.50
C GLN A 176 5.97 -13.50 -6.99
N THR A 177 6.38 -14.60 -7.59
CA THR A 177 6.61 -14.69 -9.04
C THR A 177 5.31 -14.62 -9.83
N GLN A 178 5.29 -13.92 -10.96
CA GLN A 178 4.15 -13.90 -11.91
C GLN A 178 4.34 -14.85 -13.10
N ARG A 179 5.52 -15.44 -13.22
CA ARG A 179 5.86 -16.50 -14.17
C ARG A 179 6.87 -17.45 -13.54
N ALA A 180 7.07 -18.61 -14.15
CA ALA A 180 8.21 -19.45 -13.78
C ALA A 180 9.54 -18.71 -14.05
N MET A 181 10.49 -18.86 -13.14
CA MET A 181 11.84 -18.29 -13.23
C MET A 181 12.86 -19.41 -13.02
N ARG A 182 13.96 -19.40 -13.78
CA ARG A 182 14.99 -20.44 -13.74
C ARG A 182 16.13 -20.06 -12.81
N SER A 183 16.80 -21.07 -12.27
CA SER A 183 18.09 -20.92 -11.61
C SER A 183 19.06 -20.11 -12.48
N GLY A 184 19.79 -19.18 -11.86
CA GLY A 184 20.68 -18.24 -12.53
C GLY A 184 20.02 -17.01 -13.13
N GLU A 185 18.69 -16.93 -13.25
CA GLU A 185 18.02 -15.67 -13.61
C GLU A 185 18.22 -14.61 -12.52
N THR A 186 18.41 -13.36 -12.94
CA THR A 186 18.53 -12.22 -12.02
C THR A 186 17.15 -11.77 -11.55
N LEU A 187 16.96 -11.69 -10.24
CA LEU A 187 15.73 -11.17 -9.66
C LEU A 187 15.61 -9.66 -9.90
N GLY A 188 14.46 -9.24 -10.41
CA GLY A 188 14.17 -7.82 -10.67
C GLY A 188 13.88 -7.01 -9.39
N SER A 189 13.58 -5.73 -9.58
CA SER A 189 13.17 -4.83 -8.49
C SER A 189 11.65 -4.80 -8.31
N ASP A 190 11.19 -3.91 -7.44
CA ASP A 190 9.82 -3.43 -7.27
C ASP A 190 9.14 -2.84 -8.54
N HIS A 191 9.90 -2.63 -9.62
CA HIS A 191 9.38 -2.27 -10.95
C HIS A 191 9.26 -3.47 -11.90
N SER A 192 9.64 -4.68 -11.46
CA SER A 192 9.62 -5.86 -12.30
C SER A 192 8.19 -6.34 -12.59
N PRO A 193 7.79 -6.51 -13.86
CA PRO A 193 6.48 -7.09 -14.18
C PRO A 193 6.41 -8.59 -13.86
N ASP A 194 7.55 -9.24 -13.65
CA ASP A 194 7.63 -10.65 -13.29
C ASP A 194 7.34 -10.90 -11.80
N LEU A 195 7.16 -9.84 -11.00
CA LEU A 195 6.96 -9.92 -9.56
C LEU A 195 5.65 -9.25 -9.16
N LEU A 196 4.95 -9.86 -8.21
CA LEU A 196 3.87 -9.27 -7.46
C LEU A 196 4.38 -8.98 -6.05
N ALA A 197 4.39 -7.71 -5.65
CA ALA A 197 4.76 -7.32 -4.30
C ALA A 197 3.59 -7.60 -3.32
N LEU A 198 3.93 -8.03 -2.11
CA LEU A 198 2.96 -8.29 -1.04
C LEU A 198 3.52 -7.76 0.28
N MET A 199 2.67 -7.16 1.10
CA MET A 199 3.00 -6.75 2.46
C MET A 199 2.68 -7.90 3.43
N MET A 200 3.70 -8.48 4.04
CA MET A 200 3.57 -9.58 5.00
C MET A 200 4.21 -9.22 6.34
N PRO A 201 3.82 -9.85 7.47
CA PRO A 201 4.48 -9.63 8.75
C PRO A 201 5.99 -9.79 8.62
N ALA A 202 6.75 -8.85 9.20
CA ALA A 202 8.20 -8.91 9.14
C ALA A 202 8.73 -10.13 9.90
N GLN A 203 9.77 -10.76 9.36
CA GLN A 203 10.41 -11.94 9.95
C GLN A 203 11.93 -11.78 9.92
N ALA A 204 12.64 -12.41 10.85
CA ALA A 204 14.10 -12.44 10.76
C ALA A 204 14.57 -13.08 9.43
N VAL A 205 15.66 -12.59 8.85
CA VAL A 205 16.22 -13.19 7.64
C VAL A 205 16.83 -14.55 7.98
N ARG A 206 16.10 -15.62 7.64
CA ARG A 206 16.48 -17.03 7.83
C ARG A 206 16.10 -17.84 6.59
N PRO A 207 16.79 -18.95 6.27
CA PRO A 207 16.54 -19.71 5.05
C PRO A 207 15.07 -20.12 4.80
N ALA A 208 14.31 -20.40 5.85
CA ALA A 208 12.91 -20.80 5.76
C ALA A 208 11.91 -19.64 5.59
N HIS A 209 12.36 -18.39 5.70
CA HIS A 209 11.51 -17.20 5.69
C HIS A 209 11.48 -16.54 4.30
N ARG A 210 10.53 -15.63 4.11
CA ARG A 210 10.40 -14.85 2.87
C ARG A 210 11.51 -13.82 2.77
N LEU A 211 11.97 -13.59 1.54
CA LEU A 211 12.99 -12.60 1.26
C LEU A 211 12.33 -11.22 1.14
N PRO A 212 12.75 -10.22 1.94
CA PRO A 212 12.39 -8.84 1.70
C PRO A 212 12.82 -8.43 0.29
N LEU A 213 11.88 -7.92 -0.51
CA LEU A 213 12.00 -7.71 -1.96
C LEU A 213 13.32 -7.06 -2.37
N HIS A 214 13.68 -5.95 -1.73
CA HIS A 214 14.90 -5.20 -2.09
C HIS A 214 16.21 -5.91 -1.72
N MET A 215 16.19 -6.90 -0.83
CA MET A 215 17.39 -7.71 -0.52
C MET A 215 17.73 -8.70 -1.62
N GLY A 216 16.74 -9.06 -2.44
CA GLY A 216 16.91 -9.94 -3.59
C GLY A 216 17.20 -9.22 -4.90
N ASN A 217 16.93 -7.92 -4.99
CA ASN A 217 17.10 -7.14 -6.21
C ASN A 217 18.53 -7.26 -6.77
N GLY A 218 18.65 -7.73 -8.01
CA GLY A 218 19.93 -7.92 -8.68
C GLY A 218 20.67 -9.23 -8.32
N ASN A 219 20.15 -10.03 -7.39
CA ASN A 219 20.75 -11.33 -7.05
C ASN A 219 20.30 -12.42 -8.03
N ALA A 220 21.16 -13.42 -8.25
CA ALA A 220 20.80 -14.59 -9.05
C ALA A 220 20.01 -15.61 -8.21
N LEU A 221 19.00 -16.22 -8.83
CA LEU A 221 18.25 -17.33 -8.25
C LEU A 221 19.12 -18.58 -8.10
N GLN A 222 19.00 -19.27 -6.96
CA GLN A 222 19.69 -20.53 -6.70
C GLN A 222 18.96 -21.74 -7.32
N HIS A 223 17.65 -21.67 -7.41
CA HIS A 223 16.78 -22.76 -7.89
C HIS A 223 15.72 -22.22 -8.84
N ASP A 224 15.08 -23.13 -9.58
CA ASP A 224 13.90 -22.82 -10.36
C ASP A 224 12.71 -22.51 -9.43
N LEU A 225 11.98 -21.45 -9.73
CA LEU A 225 10.73 -21.06 -9.06
C LEU A 225 9.56 -21.22 -10.02
N GLN A 226 8.45 -21.75 -9.50
CA GLN A 226 7.20 -21.85 -10.24
C GLN A 226 6.51 -20.48 -10.33
N SER A 227 5.50 -20.36 -11.18
CA SER A 227 4.61 -19.20 -11.17
C SER A 227 3.79 -19.16 -9.89
N HIS A 228 3.56 -17.96 -9.35
CA HIS A 228 2.84 -17.71 -8.09
C HIS A 228 3.53 -18.26 -6.83
N GLU A 229 4.84 -18.46 -6.90
CA GLU A 229 5.66 -18.89 -5.77
C GLU A 229 6.22 -17.69 -5.00
N LEU A 230 6.17 -17.73 -3.67
CA LEU A 230 6.75 -16.69 -2.82
C LEU A 230 8.25 -16.88 -2.72
N ILE A 231 9.00 -15.81 -2.97
CA ILE A 231 10.47 -15.83 -2.96
C ILE A 231 10.97 -15.85 -1.51
N GLY A 232 11.77 -16.87 -1.20
CA GLY A 232 12.41 -17.11 0.08
C GLY A 232 13.86 -16.64 0.13
N VAL A 233 14.39 -16.52 1.35
CA VAL A 233 15.79 -16.15 1.58
C VAL A 233 16.75 -17.17 0.95
N ALA A 234 16.38 -18.46 0.96
CA ALA A 234 17.18 -19.51 0.35
C ALA A 234 17.23 -19.45 -1.19
N ASP A 235 16.29 -18.75 -1.83
CA ASP A 235 16.19 -18.71 -3.30
C ASP A 235 17.22 -17.80 -3.96
N VAL A 236 17.94 -16.99 -3.19
CA VAL A 236 18.97 -16.08 -3.71
C VAL A 236 20.32 -16.34 -3.06
N VAL A 237 21.40 -16.09 -3.79
CA VAL A 237 22.74 -16.05 -3.19
C VAL A 237 22.89 -14.71 -2.47
N GLU A 238 23.14 -14.73 -1.16
CA GLU A 238 23.51 -13.53 -0.42
C GLU A 238 24.79 -12.92 -1.03
N PRO A 239 24.78 -11.64 -1.44
CA PRO A 239 25.98 -11.03 -2.01
C PRO A 239 27.10 -10.93 -0.98
N ALA A 240 28.31 -11.29 -1.38
CA ALA A 240 29.49 -11.19 -0.52
C ALA A 240 29.66 -9.74 -0.03
N HIS A 241 29.87 -9.57 1.29
CA HIS A 241 30.06 -8.28 1.94
C HIS A 241 28.88 -7.30 1.77
N SER A 242 27.64 -7.81 1.63
CA SER A 242 26.46 -6.95 1.51
C SER A 242 26.14 -6.21 2.80
N ILE A 243 26.32 -4.89 2.79
CA ILE A 243 25.93 -3.99 3.89
C ILE A 243 24.42 -4.09 4.17
N LEU A 244 23.59 -4.22 3.13
CA LEU A 244 22.15 -4.34 3.28
C LEU A 244 21.77 -5.57 4.12
N TRP A 245 22.37 -6.73 3.81
CA TRP A 245 22.10 -7.97 4.56
C TRP A 245 22.66 -7.92 5.97
N GLN A 246 23.82 -7.28 6.18
CA GLN A 246 24.36 -7.04 7.50
C GLN A 246 23.41 -6.17 8.34
N LEU A 247 23.01 -5.00 7.83
CA LEU A 247 22.12 -4.08 8.54
C LEU A 247 20.75 -4.71 8.82
N ARG A 248 20.24 -5.54 7.90
CA ARG A 248 19.02 -6.28 8.16
C ARG A 248 19.15 -7.24 9.34
N ARG A 249 20.25 -8.00 9.44
CA ARG A 249 20.47 -8.87 10.61
C ARG A 249 20.64 -8.07 11.91
N GLU A 250 21.28 -6.91 11.85
CA GLU A 250 21.38 -5.99 13.00
C GLU A 250 19.98 -5.48 13.42
N GLN A 251 19.13 -5.14 12.45
CA GLN A 251 17.72 -4.77 12.70
C GLN A 251 16.95 -5.94 13.34
N ASP A 252 17.06 -7.15 12.79
CA ASP A 252 16.40 -8.34 13.33
C ASP A 252 16.80 -8.59 14.78
N ALA A 253 18.10 -8.48 15.09
CA ALA A 253 18.62 -8.61 16.45
C ALA A 253 18.16 -7.49 17.38
N HIS A 254 18.10 -6.24 16.90
CA HIS A 254 17.66 -5.08 17.68
C HIS A 254 16.18 -5.19 18.09
N PHE A 255 15.31 -5.64 17.18
CA PHE A 255 13.88 -5.74 17.41
C PHE A 255 13.41 -7.13 17.88
N GLY A 256 14.30 -8.11 17.96
CA GLY A 256 13.99 -9.45 18.47
C GLY A 256 13.10 -10.29 17.55
N LEU A 257 13.34 -10.23 16.23
CA LEU A 257 12.62 -11.00 15.21
C LEU A 257 13.07 -12.48 15.09
#